data_AF-A0A3Q1I1L5-F1
#
_entry.id   AF-A0A3Q1I1L5-F1
#
_cell.length_a   1.000
_cell.length_b   1.000
_cell.length_c   1.000
_cell.angle_alpha   90.00
_cell.angle_beta   90.00
_cell.angle_gamma   90.00
#
_symmetry.space_group_name_H-M   'P 1'
#
loop_
_entity.id
_entity.type
_entity.pdbx_description
1 polymer ?
#
loop_
_entity_poly.entity_id
_entity_poly.type
_entity_poly.pdbx_seq_one_letter_code
_entity_poly.pdbx_strand_id
1 'polypeptide(L)'
;MDVLAALPSSFGYVILTYLYSWFMVAYLGVKVGAARKKYSVKYPTMYSDKEQMFNCIQRAHQNTLEVYPQWLVFQTIAALVYPLTASVLGAIWVTSRFSYAWGYYTGDPAKRMNGVYGYIGFFGVLILSISIALQLLGVF
;
A
#
# COMPACT_ATOMS: atom_id res chain seq x y z
N MET A 1 11.80 -12.46 -27.91
CA MET A 1 12.45 -11.28 -27.29
C MET A 1 12.65 -11.61 -25.82
N ASP A 2 13.88 -11.52 -25.32
CA ASP A 2 14.15 -11.69 -23.90
C ASP A 2 13.56 -10.49 -23.15
N VAL A 3 12.60 -10.73 -22.25
CA VAL A 3 11.93 -9.68 -21.46
C VAL A 3 12.94 -8.91 -20.62
N LEU A 4 14.05 -9.57 -20.22
CA LEU A 4 15.14 -8.92 -19.49
C LEU A 4 15.87 -7.88 -20.33
N ALA A 5 15.87 -8.02 -21.66
CA ALA A 5 16.47 -7.05 -22.58
C ALA A 5 15.54 -5.86 -22.89
N ALA A 6 14.24 -5.98 -22.63
CA ALA A 6 13.25 -4.95 -22.93
C ALA A 6 13.06 -3.93 -21.79
N LEU A 7 13.46 -4.27 -20.57
CA LEU A 7 13.29 -3.42 -19.39
C LEU A 7 14.62 -2.77 -18.97
N PRO A 8 14.60 -1.50 -18.54
CA PRO A 8 15.80 -0.88 -17.97
C PRO A 8 16.17 -1.58 -16.65
N SER A 9 17.47 -1.61 -16.32
CA SER A 9 17.95 -2.23 -15.07
C SER A 9 17.31 -1.65 -13.80
N SER A 10 16.90 -0.37 -13.85
CA SER A 10 16.17 0.31 -12.77
C SER A 10 14.78 -0.28 -12.50
N PHE A 11 14.22 -1.05 -13.43
CA PHE A 11 12.95 -1.75 -13.21
C PHE A 11 13.07 -2.86 -12.15
N GLY A 12 14.29 -3.31 -11.83
CA GLY A 12 14.52 -4.19 -10.68
C GLY A 12 14.01 -3.60 -9.36
N TYR A 13 14.13 -2.28 -9.18
CA TYR A 13 13.60 -1.58 -7.99
C TYR A 13 12.07 -1.60 -7.94
N VAL A 14 11.42 -1.57 -9.10
CA VAL A 14 9.95 -1.64 -9.21
C VAL A 14 9.48 -3.02 -8.74
N ILE A 15 10.14 -4.09 -9.19
CA ILE A 15 9.82 -5.45 -8.77
C ILE A 15 9.99 -5.59 -7.26
N LEU A 16 11.10 -5.11 -6.70
CA LEU A 16 11.32 -5.10 -5.25
C LEU A 16 10.25 -4.30 -4.50
N THR A 17 9.76 -3.20 -5.07
CA THR A 17 8.68 -2.39 -4.50
C THR A 17 7.36 -3.18 -4.45
N TYR A 18 7.04 -3.95 -5.49
CA TYR A 18 5.86 -4.84 -5.48
C TYR A 18 5.98 -5.99 -4.49
N LEU A 19 7.17 -6.59 -4.38
CA LEU A 19 7.42 -7.62 -3.36
C LEU A 19 7.26 -7.03 -1.96
N TYR A 20 7.79 -5.83 -1.73
CA TYR A 20 7.66 -5.12 -0.46
C TYR A 20 6.19 -4.83 -0.11
N SER A 21 5.39 -4.39 -1.08
CA SER A 21 3.95 -4.14 -0.88
C SER A 21 3.16 -5.42 -0.63
N TRP A 22 3.53 -6.53 -1.27
CA TRP A 22 2.95 -7.84 -0.97
C TRP A 22 3.25 -8.27 0.48
N PHE A 23 4.51 -8.14 0.92
CA PHE A 23 4.89 -8.41 2.31
C PHE A 23 4.11 -7.55 3.31
N MET A 24 3.86 -6.28 2.98
CA MET A 24 3.03 -5.39 3.78
C MET A 24 1.60 -5.92 3.94
N VAL A 25 0.92 -6.28 2.85
CA VAL A 25 -0.45 -6.82 2.93
C VAL A 25 -0.47 -8.13 3.72
N ALA A 26 0.46 -9.04 3.44
CA ALA A 26 0.57 -10.32 4.15
C ALA A 26 0.78 -10.11 5.65
N TYR A 27 1.67 -9.20 6.04
CA TYR A 27 1.94 -8.86 7.45
C TYR A 27 0.69 -8.32 8.16
N LEU A 28 -0.04 -7.39 7.54
CA LEU A 28 -1.31 -6.87 8.08
C LEU A 28 -2.35 -7.99 8.24
N GLY A 29 -2.47 -8.88 7.25
CA GLY A 29 -3.35 -10.05 7.32
C GLY A 29 -3.00 -11.01 8.46
N VAL A 30 -1.71 -11.32 8.66
CA VAL A 30 -1.24 -12.14 9.78
C VAL A 30 -1.56 -11.49 11.13
N LYS A 31 -1.42 -10.16 11.24
CA LYS A 31 -1.79 -9.42 12.46
C LYS A 31 -3.29 -9.52 12.76
N VAL A 32 -4.14 -9.44 11.74
CA VAL A 32 -5.58 -9.68 11.89
C VAL A 32 -5.85 -11.11 12.36
N GLY A 33 -5.25 -12.12 11.74
CA GLY A 33 -5.42 -13.53 12.14
C GLY A 33 -5.00 -13.79 13.59
N ALA A 34 -3.86 -13.24 13.99
CA ALA A 34 -3.39 -13.30 15.38
C ALA A 34 -4.34 -12.59 16.35
N ALA A 35 -4.87 -11.42 15.97
CA ALA A 35 -5.83 -10.68 16.77
C ALA A 35 -7.16 -11.42 16.92
N ARG A 36 -7.67 -12.07 15.86
CA ARG A 36 -8.88 -12.92 15.93
C ARG A 36 -8.73 -14.01 16.98
N LYS A 37 -7.58 -14.69 17.01
CA LYS A 37 -7.28 -15.71 18.03
C LYS A 37 -7.19 -15.08 19.43
N LYS A 38 -6.50 -13.95 19.58
CA LYS A 38 -6.31 -13.27 20.87
C LYS A 38 -7.63 -12.80 21.50
N TYR A 39 -8.51 -12.21 20.70
CA TYR A 39 -9.79 -11.64 21.15
C TYR A 39 -10.98 -12.58 20.94
N SER A 40 -10.73 -13.84 20.55
CA SER A 40 -11.76 -14.86 20.31
C SER A 40 -12.89 -14.45 19.37
N VAL A 41 -12.57 -13.63 18.36
CA VAL A 41 -13.53 -13.19 17.33
C VAL A 41 -13.63 -14.27 16.25
N LYS A 42 -14.70 -15.07 16.31
CA LYS A 42 -14.97 -16.15 15.36
C LYS A 42 -15.39 -15.59 13.99
N TYR A 43 -15.08 -16.32 12.93
CA TYR A 43 -15.65 -16.07 11.61
C TYR A 43 -17.17 -16.37 11.62
N PRO A 44 -17.99 -15.66 10.84
CA PRO A 44 -17.66 -14.61 9.87
C PRO A 44 -17.62 -13.18 10.46
N THR A 45 -17.68 -13.04 11.79
CA THR A 45 -17.76 -11.72 12.45
C THR A 45 -16.58 -10.82 12.04
N MET A 46 -16.91 -9.70 11.42
CA MET A 46 -15.92 -8.78 10.87
C MET A 46 -15.35 -7.85 11.94
N TYR A 47 -16.22 -7.25 12.75
CA TYR A 47 -15.92 -6.35 13.86
C TYR A 47 -16.56 -6.88 15.14
N SER A 48 -15.91 -6.64 16.28
CA SER A 48 -16.40 -6.98 17.61
C SER A 48 -17.06 -5.78 18.26
N ASP A 49 -18.20 -5.96 18.91
CA ASP A 49 -18.88 -4.87 19.64
C ASP A 49 -18.12 -4.44 20.90
N LYS A 50 -17.25 -5.31 21.42
CA LYS A 50 -16.57 -5.12 22.72
C LYS A 50 -15.08 -4.83 22.58
N GLU A 51 -14.46 -5.30 21.49
CA GLU A 51 -13.00 -5.34 21.35
C GLU A 51 -12.51 -4.27 20.38
N GLN A 52 -12.42 -3.02 20.86
CA GLN A 52 -12.00 -1.89 20.03
C GLN A 52 -10.59 -2.09 19.45
N MET A 53 -9.68 -2.72 20.20
CA MET A 53 -8.34 -3.03 19.71
C MET A 53 -8.37 -3.98 18.51
N PHE A 54 -9.23 -4.99 18.54
CA PHE A 54 -9.43 -5.88 17.40
C PHE A 54 -9.96 -5.11 16.19
N ASN A 55 -10.97 -4.24 16.40
CA ASN A 55 -11.55 -3.42 15.34
C ASN A 55 -10.51 -2.51 14.68
N CYS A 56 -9.64 -1.90 15.47
CA CYS A 56 -8.53 -1.08 14.99
C CYS A 56 -7.55 -1.88 14.11
N ILE A 57 -7.14 -3.07 14.55
CA ILE A 57 -6.24 -3.96 13.77
C ILE A 57 -6.92 -4.41 12.46
N GLN A 58 -8.20 -4.82 12.54
CA GLN A 58 -9.00 -5.21 11.37
C GLN A 58 -9.14 -4.06 10.37
N ARG A 59 -9.47 -2.85 10.85
CA ARG A 59 -9.66 -1.66 10.01
C ARG A 59 -8.38 -1.23 9.33
N ALA A 60 -7.23 -1.35 10.00
CA ALA A 60 -5.93 -1.04 9.41
C ALA A 60 -5.67 -1.88 8.15
N HIS A 61 -5.92 -3.19 8.22
CA HIS A 61 -5.79 -4.09 7.08
C HIS A 61 -6.82 -3.82 5.98
N GLN A 62 -8.10 -3.69 6.33
CA GLN A 62 -9.17 -3.44 5.36
C GLN A 62 -8.98 -2.12 4.61
N ASN A 63 -8.61 -1.04 5.30
CA ASN A 63 -8.35 0.23 4.65
C ASN A 63 -7.16 0.14 3.67
N THR A 64 -6.14 -0.67 3.97
CA THR A 64 -5.07 -0.91 3.00
C THR A 64 -5.61 -1.62 1.77
N LEU A 65 -6.43 -2.66 1.95
CA LEU A 65 -7.03 -3.41 0.83
C LEU A 65 -7.99 -2.58 -0.03
N GLU A 66 -8.69 -1.60 0.54
CA GLU A 66 -9.57 -0.68 -0.20
C GLU A 66 -8.80 0.17 -1.22
N VAL A 67 -7.58 0.59 -0.87
CA VAL A 67 -6.76 1.51 -1.68
C VAL A 67 -5.71 0.77 -2.52
N TYR A 68 -5.32 -0.43 -2.10
CA TYR A 68 -4.23 -1.19 -2.71
C TYR A 68 -4.41 -1.45 -4.22
N PRO A 69 -5.59 -1.82 -4.75
CA PRO A 69 -5.79 -2.01 -6.18
C PRO A 69 -5.55 -0.72 -6.99
N GLN A 70 -6.03 0.42 -6.50
CA GLN A 70 -5.81 1.70 -7.16
C GLN A 70 -4.33 2.06 -7.16
N TRP A 71 -3.65 1.87 -6.02
CA TRP A 71 -2.21 2.09 -5.94
C TRP A 71 -1.44 1.19 -6.89
N LEU A 72 -1.78 -0.11 -7.02
CA LEU A 72 -1.12 -1.02 -7.97
C LEU A 72 -1.22 -0.53 -9.41
N VAL A 73 -2.39 -0.01 -9.82
CA VAL A 73 -2.58 0.54 -11.17
C VAL A 73 -1.70 1.77 -11.40
N PHE A 74 -1.77 2.76 -10.52
CA PHE A 74 -0.98 3.99 -10.67
C PHE A 74 0.52 3.74 -10.55
N GLN A 75 0.95 2.86 -9.64
CA GLN A 75 2.33 2.41 -9.51
C GLN A 75 2.81 1.76 -10.81
N THR A 76 1.99 0.91 -11.43
CA THR A 76 2.34 0.24 -12.69
C THR A 76 2.53 1.25 -13.81
N ILE A 77 1.55 2.13 -14.02
CA ILE A 77 1.62 3.16 -15.06
C ILE A 77 2.87 4.04 -14.87
N ALA A 78 3.06 4.55 -13.65
CA ALA A 78 4.22 5.38 -13.33
C ALA A 78 5.55 4.64 -13.54
N ALA A 79 5.63 3.36 -13.16
CA ALA A 79 6.86 2.57 -13.26
C ALA A 79 7.26 2.21 -14.69
N LEU A 80 6.30 2.13 -15.62
CA LEU A 80 6.59 1.85 -17.04
C LEU A 80 7.41 2.97 -17.70
N VAL A 81 7.22 4.21 -17.27
CA VAL A 81 7.90 5.38 -17.83
C VAL A 81 9.00 5.91 -16.91
N TYR A 82 8.75 5.93 -15.60
CA TYR A 82 9.65 6.48 -14.58
C TYR A 82 9.97 5.45 -13.47
N PRO A 83 10.66 4.35 -13.78
CA PRO A 83 10.85 3.21 -12.86
C PRO A 83 11.50 3.59 -11.54
N LEU A 84 12.54 4.44 -11.55
CA LEU A 84 13.24 4.85 -10.32
C LEU A 84 12.35 5.73 -9.43
N THR A 85 11.74 6.77 -10.00
CA THR A 85 10.86 7.69 -9.27
C THR A 85 9.64 6.96 -8.71
N ALA A 86 9.02 6.10 -9.52
CA ALA A 86 7.90 5.28 -9.09
C ALA A 86 8.31 4.33 -7.94
N SER A 87 9.52 3.75 -7.98
CA SER A 87 10.00 2.88 -6.90
C SER A 87 10.16 3.64 -5.58
N VAL A 88 10.71 4.85 -5.61
CA VAL A 88 10.85 5.70 -4.40
C VAL A 88 9.48 6.08 -3.83
N LEU A 89 8.57 6.56 -4.68
CA LEU A 89 7.21 6.93 -4.27
C LEU A 89 6.42 5.72 -3.74
N GLY A 90 6.57 4.57 -4.41
CA GLY A 90 5.99 3.32 -3.98
C GLY A 90 6.51 2.85 -2.63
N ALA A 91 7.82 2.93 -2.40
CA ALA A 91 8.42 2.62 -1.11
C ALA A 91 7.88 3.53 0.00
N ILE A 92 7.78 4.85 -0.24
CA ILE A 92 7.18 5.81 0.69
C ILE A 92 5.75 5.39 1.07
N TRP A 93 4.92 5.04 0.08
CA TRP A 93 3.55 4.60 0.33
C TRP A 93 3.49 3.31 1.14
N VAL A 94 4.26 2.29 0.77
CA VAL A 94 4.27 0.99 1.48
C VAL A 94 4.73 1.17 2.92
N THR A 95 5.82 1.92 3.16
CA THR A 95 6.31 2.19 4.52
C THR A 95 5.28 2.95 5.35
N SER A 96 4.56 3.89 4.75
CA SER A 96 3.50 4.63 5.47
C SER A 96 2.37 3.75 5.95
N ARG A 97 2.02 2.68 5.22
CA ARG A 97 0.97 1.74 5.64
C ARG A 97 1.38 0.94 6.88
N PHE A 98 2.67 0.67 7.08
CA PHE A 98 3.16 0.11 8.35
C PHE A 98 2.99 1.12 9.49
N SER A 99 3.41 2.38 9.30
CA SER A 99 3.23 3.43 10.32
C SER A 99 1.74 3.67 10.64
N TYR A 100 0.88 3.66 9.63
CA TYR A 100 -0.58 3.75 9.77
C TYR A 100 -1.13 2.59 10.60
N ALA A 101 -0.74 1.36 10.26
CA ALA A 101 -1.19 0.16 10.96
C ALA A 101 -0.70 0.12 12.41
N TRP A 102 0.57 0.41 12.66
CA TRP A 102 1.13 0.47 14.01
C TRP A 102 0.47 1.55 14.87
N GLY A 103 0.09 2.69 14.27
CA GLY A 103 -0.75 3.69 14.94
C GLY A 103 -2.09 3.09 15.40
N TYR A 104 -2.79 2.41 14.50
CA TYR A 104 -4.05 1.71 14.83
C TYR A 104 -3.86 0.60 15.87
N TYR A 105 -2.72 -0.10 15.88
CA TYR A 105 -2.46 -1.21 16.82
C TYR A 105 -2.28 -0.75 18.28
N THR A 106 -2.33 0.56 18.53
CA THR A 106 -2.43 1.12 19.89
C THR A 106 -3.85 1.13 20.43
N GLY A 107 -4.86 0.82 19.61
CA GLY A 107 -6.28 0.89 19.97
C GLY A 107 -6.89 2.29 19.84
N ASP A 108 -6.07 3.31 19.61
CA ASP A 108 -6.49 4.69 19.37
C ASP A 108 -6.56 4.98 17.86
N PRO A 109 -7.76 5.18 17.28
CA PRO A 109 -7.92 5.48 15.86
C PRO A 109 -7.24 6.77 15.40
N ALA A 110 -7.01 7.74 16.29
CA ALA A 110 -6.38 9.01 15.93
C ALA A 110 -4.91 8.83 15.53
N LYS A 111 -4.21 7.85 16.13
CA LYS A 111 -2.80 7.56 15.84
C LYS A 111 -2.54 6.99 14.45
N ARG A 112 -3.60 6.71 13.67
CA ARG A 112 -3.49 6.40 12.24
C ARG A 112 -2.78 7.51 11.44
N MET A 113 -2.83 8.75 11.94
CA MET A 113 -2.17 9.90 11.34
C MET A 113 -0.65 9.75 11.22
N ASN A 114 -0.03 8.82 11.96
CA ASN A 114 1.38 8.48 11.81
C ASN A 114 1.76 8.05 10.40
N GLY A 115 0.81 7.53 9.60
CA GLY A 115 1.03 7.13 8.21
C GLY A 115 0.66 8.18 7.15
N VAL A 116 0.32 9.42 7.55
CA VAL A 116 -0.20 10.46 6.63
C VAL A 116 0.80 10.83 5.53
N TYR A 117 2.10 10.72 5.79
CA TYR A 117 3.14 10.98 4.79
C TYR A 117 3.05 10.07 3.55
N GLY A 118 2.32 8.96 3.64
CA GLY A 118 2.03 8.08 2.50
C GLY A 118 1.30 8.73 1.35
N TYR A 119 0.55 9.80 1.61
CA TYR A 119 -0.13 10.57 0.56
C TYR A 119 0.86 11.14 -0.45
N ILE A 120 2.11 11.44 -0.03
CA ILE A 120 3.18 11.86 -0.94
C ILE A 120 3.45 10.77 -1.99
N GLY A 121 3.61 9.52 -1.54
CA GLY A 121 3.82 8.37 -2.43
C GLY A 121 2.61 8.10 -3.34
N PHE A 122 1.41 8.05 -2.76
CA PHE A 122 0.17 7.76 -3.50
C PHE A 122 -0.16 8.82 -4.55
N PHE A 123 -0.21 10.09 -4.16
CA PHE A 123 -0.49 11.18 -5.10
C PHE A 123 0.65 11.39 -6.08
N GLY A 124 1.90 11.13 -5.68
CA GLY A 124 3.04 11.15 -6.58
C GLY A 124 2.85 10.22 -7.77
N VAL A 125 2.52 8.93 -7.54
CA VAL A 125 2.31 7.99 -8.65
C VAL A 125 1.04 8.29 -9.46
N LEU A 126 0.00 8.85 -8.82
CA LEU A 126 -1.19 9.33 -9.52
C LEU A 126 -0.85 10.49 -10.47
N ILE A 127 -0.12 11.50 -10.00
CA ILE A 127 0.29 12.66 -10.80
C ILE A 127 1.21 12.22 -11.94
N LEU A 128 2.13 11.29 -11.69
CA LEU A 128 2.94 10.70 -12.77
C LEU A 128 2.06 9.98 -13.80
N SER A 129 1.04 9.24 -13.37
CA SER A 129 0.09 8.57 -14.28
C SER A 129 -0.66 9.59 -15.15
N ILE A 130 -1.10 10.71 -14.57
CA ILE A 130 -1.74 11.81 -15.31
C ILE A 130 -0.76 12.43 -16.31
N SER A 131 0.48 12.73 -15.88
CA SER A 131 1.52 13.29 -16.74
C SER A 131 1.81 12.38 -17.94
N ILE A 132 1.93 11.07 -17.71
CA ILE A 132 2.13 10.08 -18.77
C ILE A 132 0.95 10.07 -19.74
N ALA A 133 -0.29 10.12 -19.23
CA ALA A 133 -1.47 10.18 -20.08
C ALA A 133 -1.49 11.44 -20.98
N LEU A 134 -1.11 12.60 -20.43
CA LEU A 134 -1.04 13.86 -21.20
C LEU A 134 0.06 13.84 -22.27
N GLN A 135 1.23 13.26 -21.96
CA GLN A 135 2.31 13.07 -22.94
C GLN A 135 1.88 12.14 -24.07
N LEU A 136 1.19 11.04 -23.76
CA LEU A 136 0.66 10.11 -24.77
C LEU A 136 -0.39 10.75 -25.67
N LEU A 137 -1.14 11.74 -25.16
CA LEU A 137 -2.10 12.53 -25.93
C LEU A 137 -1.45 13.69 -26.70
N GLY A 138 -0.13 13.90 -26.58
CA GLY A 138 0.60 14.98 -27.24
C GLY A 138 0.23 16.38 -26.74
N VAL A 139 -0.25 16.49 -25.50
CA VAL A 139 -0.55 17.79 -24.87
C VAL A 139 0.73 18.57 -24.60
N PHE A 140 1.81 17.85 -24.28
CA PHE A 140 3.19 18.35 -24.17
C PHE A 140 4.18 17.21 -24.36
#